data_AF-A0A241V4C4-F1
#
_entry.id   AF-A0A241V4C4-F1
#
_cell.length_a   1.000
_cell.length_b   1.000
_cell.length_c   1.000
_cell.angle_alpha   90.00
_cell.angle_beta   90.00
_cell.angle_gamma   90.00
#
_symmetry.space_group_name_H-M   'P 1'
#
loop_
_entity.id
_entity.type
_entity.pdbx_description
1 polymer ?
#
loop_
_entity_poly.entity_id
_entity_poly.type
_entity_poly.pdbx_seq_one_letter_code
_entity_poly.pdbx_strand_id
1 'polypeptide(L)'
;MNEFKKVSNVLLESNGIYFIECPGCKTLHPIHVGEQHRIRWGFNGNLDAPTFTPSLMVNQGHPSQCHSFITDGKIQFLSDCNHSLAG
;
A
#
# COMPACT_ATOMS: atom_id res chain seq x y z
N MET A 1 0.56 -6.87 -21.84
CA MET A 1 -0.15 -7.35 -20.64
C MET A 1 0.71 -6.93 -19.47
N ASN A 2 0.20 -6.09 -18.56
CA ASN A 2 1.02 -5.65 -17.42
C ASN A 2 1.16 -6.84 -16.46
N GLU A 3 2.35 -7.44 -16.43
CA GLU A 3 2.65 -8.53 -15.52
C GLU A 3 2.74 -7.99 -14.09
N PHE A 4 2.07 -8.63 -13.15
CA PHE A 4 2.27 -8.40 -11.72
C PHE A 4 3.42 -9.30 -11.28
N LYS A 5 4.53 -8.70 -10.90
CA LYS A 5 5.69 -9.41 -10.37
C LYS A 5 5.57 -9.45 -8.85
N LYS A 6 5.54 -10.65 -8.27
CA LYS A 6 5.72 -10.79 -6.83
C LYS A 6 7.16 -10.49 -6.47
N VAL A 7 7.39 -9.36 -5.79
CA VAL A 7 8.73 -8.89 -5.39
C VAL A 7 9.02 -9.20 -3.93
N SER A 8 8.00 -9.47 -3.11
CA SER A 8 8.16 -9.99 -1.75
C SER A 8 6.92 -10.78 -1.31
N ASN A 9 6.90 -11.22 -0.05
CA ASN A 9 5.73 -11.91 0.51
C ASN A 9 4.49 -11.01 0.62
N VAL A 10 4.68 -9.70 0.74
CA VAL A 10 3.60 -8.72 0.96
C VAL A 10 3.48 -7.70 -0.17
N LEU A 11 4.43 -7.70 -1.12
CA LEU A 11 4.55 -6.67 -2.15
C LEU A 11 4.55 -7.28 -3.56
N LEU A 12 3.70 -6.72 -4.41
CA LEU A 12 3.67 -6.93 -5.85
C LEU A 12 4.19 -5.66 -6.53
N GLU A 13 4.78 -5.79 -7.70
CA GLU A 13 5.23 -4.67 -8.53
C GLU A 13 4.66 -4.83 -9.94
N SER A 14 4.18 -3.75 -10.52
CA SER A 14 3.84 -3.68 -11.93
C SER A 14 4.06 -2.28 -12.48
N ASN A 15 4.93 -2.18 -13.48
CA ASN A 15 5.23 -0.93 -14.20
C ASN A 15 5.66 0.22 -13.28
N GLY A 16 6.46 -0.09 -12.25
CA GLY A 16 6.96 0.90 -11.28
C GLY A 16 5.95 1.29 -10.20
N ILE A 17 4.78 0.65 -10.18
CA ILE A 17 3.78 0.78 -9.12
C ILE A 17 3.89 -0.44 -8.23
N TYR A 18 3.97 -0.22 -6.92
CA TYR A 18 3.90 -1.29 -5.95
C TYR A 18 2.47 -1.53 -5.51
N PHE A 19 2.12 -2.75 -5.18
CA PHE A 19 0.80 -3.12 -4.67
C PHE A 19 0.95 -3.96 -3.42
N ILE A 20 0.14 -3.65 -2.41
CA ILE A 20 0.00 -4.50 -1.22
C ILE A 20 -1.41 -5.06 -1.17
N GLU A 21 -1.55 -6.30 -0.72
CA GLU A 21 -2.87 -6.86 -0.42
C GLU A 21 -3.30 -6.42 0.98
N CYS A 22 -4.45 -5.77 1.08
CA CYS A 22 -5.01 -5.39 2.37
C CYS A 22 -5.88 -6.53 2.92
N PRO A 23 -5.56 -7.15 4.07
CA PRO A 23 -6.37 -8.20 4.67
C PRO A 23 -7.75 -7.71 5.14
N GLY A 24 -7.93 -6.40 5.36
CA GLY A 24 -9.19 -5.81 5.82
C GLY A 24 -10.23 -5.66 4.70
N CYS A 25 -9.86 -4.97 3.62
CA CYS A 25 -10.75 -4.74 2.47
C CYS A 25 -10.61 -5.79 1.35
N LYS A 26 -9.66 -6.73 1.48
CA LYS A 26 -9.37 -7.80 0.51
C LYS A 26 -9.11 -7.30 -0.91
N THR A 27 -8.54 -6.10 -1.01
CA THR A 27 -8.26 -5.42 -2.28
C THR A 27 -6.77 -5.05 -2.35
N LEU A 28 -6.22 -4.96 -3.56
CA LEU A 28 -4.87 -4.48 -3.79
C LEU A 28 -4.83 -2.96 -3.68
N HIS A 29 -3.95 -2.44 -2.82
CA HIS A 29 -3.71 -1.01 -2.70
C HIS A 29 -2.50 -0.61 -3.54
N PRO A 30 -2.67 0.29 -4.53
CA PRO A 30 -1.56 0.82 -5.30
C PRO A 30 -0.75 1.82 -4.47
N ILE A 31 0.57 1.71 -4.54
CA ILE A 31 1.54 2.60 -3.92
C ILE A 31 2.43 3.14 -5.03
N HIS A 32 2.19 4.40 -5.35
CA HIS A 32 2.94 5.10 -6.38
C HIS A 32 4.29 5.56 -5.81
N VAL A 33 5.37 5.06 -6.40
CA VAL A 33 6.75 5.45 -6.05
C VAL A 33 7.40 6.05 -7.28
N GLY A 34 8.25 7.06 -7.08
CA GLY A 34 9.00 7.72 -8.16
C GLY A 34 8.38 9.05 -8.63
N GLU A 35 9.12 9.74 -9.50
CA GLU A 35 8.83 11.12 -9.90
C GLU A 35 7.68 11.25 -10.90
N GLN A 36 7.33 10.16 -11.59
CA GLN A 36 6.25 10.17 -12.58
C GLN A 36 4.84 10.34 -11.97
N HIS A 37 4.68 10.24 -10.64
CA HIS A 37 3.38 10.30 -9.97
C HIS A 37 3.19 11.58 -9.14
N ARG A 38 2.00 12.19 -9.22
CA ARG A 38 1.63 13.39 -8.46
C ARG A 38 1.57 13.15 -6.95
N ILE A 39 0.99 12.01 -6.54
CA ILE A 39 1.02 11.54 -5.15
C ILE A 39 2.05 10.43 -5.12
N ARG A 40 3.08 10.61 -4.29
CA ARG A 40 4.20 9.70 -4.21
C ARG A 40 4.47 9.35 -2.76
N TRP A 41 4.66 8.06 -2.53
CA TRP A 41 5.18 7.56 -1.27
C TRP A 41 6.69 7.45 -1.37
N GLY A 42 7.38 7.93 -0.34
CA GLY A 42 8.76 7.57 -0.07
C GLY A 42 8.83 6.08 0.20
N PHE A 43 9.79 5.42 -0.43
CA PHE A 43 10.04 3.99 -0.28
C PHE A 43 11.49 3.79 0.16
N ASN A 44 11.73 2.95 1.16
CA ASN A 44 13.07 2.66 1.66
C ASN A 44 13.91 1.78 0.71
N GLY A 45 13.34 1.26 -0.38
CA GLY A 45 14.03 0.38 -1.32
C GLY A 45 14.16 -1.07 -0.86
N ASN A 46 13.74 -1.39 0.37
CA ASN A 46 13.84 -2.73 0.92
C ASN A 46 12.59 -3.54 0.53
N LEU A 47 12.78 -4.60 -0.27
CA LEU A 47 11.67 -5.45 -0.69
C LEU A 47 11.26 -6.46 0.38
N ASP A 48 12.19 -6.88 1.25
CA ASP A 48 11.93 -7.84 2.32
C ASP A 48 11.19 -7.18 3.50
N ALA A 49 11.64 -5.99 3.87
CA ALA A 49 11.05 -5.15 4.92
C ALA A 49 10.60 -3.78 4.35
N PRO A 50 9.58 -3.75 3.48
CA PRO A 50 9.16 -2.53 2.82
C PRO A 50 8.61 -1.54 3.82
N THR A 51 9.06 -0.29 3.68
CA THR A 51 8.56 0.84 4.45
C THR A 51 8.17 1.94 3.49
N PHE A 52 6.92 2.39 3.60
CA PHE A 52 6.36 3.47 2.80
C PHE A 52 5.99 4.65 3.69
N THR A 53 6.30 5.86 3.20
CA THR A 53 6.05 7.12 3.91
C THR A 53 5.42 8.16 2.98
N PRO A 54 4.44 8.96 3.42
CA PRO A 54 3.73 8.89 4.70
C PRO A 54 2.76 7.68 4.73
N SER A 55 1.67 7.76 5.49
CA SER A 55 0.63 6.74 5.48
C SER A 55 0.01 6.55 4.08
N LEU A 56 -0.45 5.34 3.81
CA LEU A 56 -1.17 4.96 2.62
C LEU A 56 -2.67 5.20 2.83
N MET A 57 -3.19 6.22 2.16
CA MET A 57 -4.61 6.53 2.09
C MET A 57 -5.19 6.04 0.77
N VAL A 58 -6.25 5.24 0.84
CA VAL A 58 -6.94 4.65 -0.31
C VAL A 58 -8.43 4.95 -0.20
N ASN A 59 -9.05 5.40 -1.30
CA ASN A 59 -10.48 5.70 -1.37
C ASN A 59 -10.98 6.67 -0.28
N GLN A 60 -10.26 7.76 -0.03
CA GLN A 60 -10.66 8.75 0.98
C GLN A 60 -12.08 9.27 0.70
N GLY A 61 -12.94 9.24 1.73
CA GLY A 61 -14.36 9.62 1.68
C GLY A 61 -15.29 8.53 1.14
N HIS A 62 -14.78 7.33 0.85
CA HIS A 62 -15.57 6.22 0.31
C HIS A 62 -15.83 5.13 1.36
N PRO A 63 -16.89 4.30 1.21
CA PRO A 63 -17.14 3.16 2.11
C PRO A 63 -15.99 2.13 2.15
N SER A 64 -15.15 2.09 1.11
CA SER A 64 -13.95 1.27 1.01
C SER A 64 -12.67 2.02 1.43
N GLN A 65 -12.80 3.12 2.18
CA GLN A 65 -11.66 3.88 2.70
C GLN A 65 -10.75 2.99 3.53
N CYS A 66 -9.46 3.01 3.19
CA CYS A 66 -8.42 2.36 3.96
C CYS A 66 -7.30 3.36 4.22
N HIS A 67 -6.83 3.40 5.45
CA HIS A 67 -5.72 4.22 5.88
C HIS A 67 -4.76 3.38 6.72
N SER A 68 -3.51 3.26 6.28
CA SER A 68 -2.55 2.37 6.92
C SER A 68 -1.12 2.88 6.84
N PHE A 69 -0.31 2.53 7.84
CA PHE A 69 1.14 2.62 7.75
C PHE A 69 1.72 1.28 7.31
N ILE A 70 2.75 1.34 6.47
CA ILE A 70 3.51 0.16 6.07
C ILE A 70 4.95 0.39 6.52
N THR A 71 5.38 -0.36 7.52
CA THR A 71 6.71 -0.25 8.12
C THR A 71 7.25 -1.64 8.39
N ASP A 72 8.49 -1.90 8.00
CA ASP A 72 9.16 -3.19 8.23
C ASP A 72 8.35 -4.40 7.69
N GLY A 73 7.66 -4.21 6.55
CA GLY A 73 6.80 -5.25 5.96
C GLY A 73 5.48 -5.52 6.70
N LYS A 74 5.16 -4.73 7.73
CA LYS A 74 3.92 -4.85 8.50
C LYS A 74 2.95 -3.72 8.14
N ILE A 75 1.67 -4.07 8.09
CA ILE A 75 0.58 -3.13 7.87
C ILE A 75 -0.02 -2.79 9.23
N GLN A 76 -0.03 -1.52 9.59
CA GLN A 76 -0.77 -0.98 10.73
C GLN A 76 -1.95 -0.18 10.20
N PHE A 77 -3.16 -0.63 10.47
CA PHE A 77 -4.37 0.10 10.11
C PHE A 77 -4.58 1.29 11.06
N LEU A 78 -5.21 2.34 10.55
CA LEU A 78 -5.57 3.51 11.34
C LEU A 78 -7.07 3.50 11.59
N SER A 79 -7.49 4.24 12.62
CA SER A 79 -8.87 4.24 13.10
C SER A 79 -9.86 4.85 12.09
N ASP A 80 -9.37 5.56 11.08
CA ASP A 80 -10.17 6.10 9.98
C ASP A 80 -10.28 5.14 8.76
N CYS A 81 -9.92 3.87 8.91
CA CYS A 81 -10.34 2.80 8.01
C CYS A 81 -11.85 2.48 8.15
N ASN A 82 -12.49 2.10 7.05
CA ASN A 82 -13.91 1.69 7.03
C ASN A 82 -14.12 0.16 7.03
N HIS A 83 -13.05 -0.64 7.15
CA HIS A 83 -13.13 -2.10 7.21
C HIS A 83 -12.97 -2.63 8.65
N SER A 84 -13.35 -3.89 8.89
CA SER A 84 -13.37 -4.51 10.22
C SER A 84 -12.04 -4.55 10.97
N LEU A 85 -10.91 -4.39 10.28
CA LEU A 85 -9.57 -4.30 10.87
C LEU A 85 -9.11 -2.86 11.20
N ALA A 86 -10.01 -1.88 11.17
CA ALA A 86 -9.71 -0.53 11.61
C ALA A 86 -9.34 -0.52 13.10
N GLY A 87 -8.28 0.20 13.47
CA GLY A 87 -7.80 0.23 14.86
C GLY A 87 -6.35 0.67 14.95
#